data_AF-A0A2W7RNN8-F1
#
_entry.id   AF-A0A2W7RNN8-F1
#
_cell.length_a   1.000
_cell.length_b   1.000
_cell.length_c   1.000
_cell.angle_alpha   90.00
_cell.angle_beta   90.00
_cell.angle_gamma   90.00
#
_symmetry.space_group_name_H-M   'P 1'
#
loop_
_entity.id
_entity.type
_entity.pdbx_description
1 polymer ?
#
loop_
_entity_poly.entity_id
_entity_poly.type
_entity_poly.pdbx_seq_one_letter_code
_entity_poly.pdbx_strand_id
1 'polypeptide(L)'
;MGVADKLFQWKQRKAAENLQAGNEFLAKNAQRPEVITLNSGLQYEVLIMGTGKKPIITDTVICHYEGKLINETVFDSSVQRGKPAVFALNKVIKGWTEALQLMPVGSKWRLFIPSNLAYGNQQVGSMITPNSTLIFEVELLGIQ
;
A
#
# COMPACT_ATOMS: atom_id res chain seq x y z
N MET A 1 -14.24 17.77 29.18
CA MET A 1 -13.91 16.77 28.14
C MET A 1 -12.53 16.19 28.44
N GLY A 2 -12.48 14.89 28.73
CA GLY A 2 -11.25 14.20 29.15
C GLY A 2 -10.28 13.99 27.98
N VAL A 3 -9.04 13.60 28.30
CA VAL A 3 -8.00 13.29 27.29
C VAL A 3 -8.45 12.12 26.39
N ALA A 4 -9.13 11.12 26.96
CA ALA A 4 -9.70 10.00 26.22
C ALA A 4 -10.76 10.44 25.20
N ASP A 5 -11.69 11.32 25.60
CA ASP A 5 -12.73 11.85 24.70
C ASP A 5 -12.11 12.63 23.53
N LYS A 6 -11.11 13.47 23.82
CA LYS A 6 -10.40 14.24 22.80
C LYS A 6 -9.67 13.32 21.81
N LEU A 7 -9.02 12.27 22.30
CA LEU A 7 -8.36 11.29 21.45
C LEU A 7 -9.35 10.53 20.57
N PHE A 8 -10.48 10.11 21.13
CA PHE A 8 -11.53 9.42 20.41
C PHE A 8 -12.12 10.29 19.30
N GLN A 9 -12.48 11.55 19.61
CA GLN A 9 -12.98 12.51 18.62
C GLN A 9 -11.94 12.80 17.54
N TRP A 10 -10.66 12.95 17.91
CA TRP A 10 -9.58 13.13 16.95
C TRP A 10 -9.46 11.93 16.00
N LYS A 11 -9.51 10.70 16.52
CA LYS A 11 -9.45 9.48 15.71
C LYS A 11 -10.63 9.39 14.74
N GLN A 12 -11.85 9.67 15.20
CA GLN A 12 -13.02 9.66 14.32
C GLN A 12 -12.93 10.70 13.22
N ARG A 13 -12.56 11.94 13.58
CA ARG A 13 -12.40 13.01 12.59
C ARG A 13 -11.35 12.65 11.55
N LYS A 14 -10.19 12.15 11.98
CA LYS A 14 -9.13 11.70 11.06
C LYS A 14 -9.58 10.52 10.19
N ALA A 15 -10.29 9.57 10.75
CA ALA A 15 -10.84 8.43 10.00
C ALA A 15 -11.79 8.89 8.88
N ALA A 16 -12.64 9.88 9.15
CA ALA A 16 -13.57 10.44 8.16
C ALA A 16 -12.83 11.26 7.09
N GLU A 17 -11.94 12.17 7.51
CA GLU A 17 -11.11 12.99 6.61
C GLU A 17 -10.30 12.11 5.64
N ASN A 18 -9.60 11.09 6.17
CA ASN A 18 -8.77 10.21 5.37
C ASN A 18 -9.58 9.32 4.43
N LEU A 19 -10.74 8.82 4.88
CA LEU A 19 -11.60 8.00 4.03
C LEU A 19 -12.12 8.82 2.84
N GLN A 20 -12.57 10.05 3.09
CA GLN A 20 -13.01 10.94 2.03
C GLN A 20 -11.86 11.27 1.07
N ALA A 21 -10.73 11.77 1.59
CA ALA A 21 -9.58 12.14 0.76
C ALA A 21 -9.01 10.94 -0.02
N GLY A 22 -8.99 9.76 0.60
CA GLY A 22 -8.55 8.52 -0.03
C GLY A 22 -9.46 8.10 -1.17
N ASN A 23 -10.78 8.18 -1.00
CA ASN A 23 -11.75 7.87 -2.05
C ASN A 23 -11.68 8.85 -3.22
N GLU A 24 -11.56 10.15 -2.94
CA GLU A 24 -11.39 11.18 -3.96
C GLU A 24 -10.08 10.99 -4.74
N PHE A 25 -8.99 10.70 -4.03
CA PHE A 25 -7.70 10.39 -4.64
C PHE A 25 -7.80 9.17 -5.57
N LEU A 26 -8.36 8.06 -5.09
CA LEU A 26 -8.49 6.84 -5.89
C LEU A 26 -9.43 7.01 -7.08
N ALA A 27 -10.53 7.75 -6.92
CA ALA A 27 -11.46 8.04 -8.01
C ALA A 27 -10.77 8.85 -9.13
N LYS A 28 -9.96 9.85 -8.76
CA LYS A 28 -9.16 10.62 -9.72
C LYS A 28 -8.04 9.78 -10.33
N ASN A 29 -7.36 8.97 -9.52
CA ASN A 29 -6.24 8.14 -9.98
C ASN A 29 -6.70 7.05 -10.97
N ALA A 30 -7.90 6.48 -10.79
CA ALA A 30 -8.50 5.53 -11.72
C ALA A 30 -8.77 6.08 -13.13
N GLN A 31 -8.82 7.40 -13.30
CA GLN A 31 -9.02 8.03 -14.61
C GLN A 31 -7.73 8.10 -15.44
N ARG A 32 -6.58 7.81 -14.83
CA ARG A 32 -5.30 7.78 -15.51
C ARG A 32 -5.19 6.51 -16.37
N PRO A 33 -4.85 6.60 -17.67
CA PRO A 33 -4.83 5.44 -18.57
C PRO A 33 -3.80 4.37 -18.20
N GLU A 34 -2.74 4.74 -17.47
CA GLU A 34 -1.70 3.85 -16.96
C GLU A 34 -2.10 3.09 -15.68
N VAL A 35 -3.23 3.47 -15.07
CA VAL A 35 -3.72 2.86 -13.82
C VAL A 35 -4.77 1.79 -14.13
N ILE A 36 -4.54 0.60 -13.61
CA ILE A 36 -5.48 -0.51 -13.65
C ILE A 36 -6.15 -0.64 -12.29
N THR A 37 -7.48 -0.67 -12.26
CA THR A 37 -8.27 -0.90 -11.05
C THR A 37 -8.79 -2.33 -11.02
N LEU A 38 -8.54 -3.04 -9.92
CA LEU A 38 -9.04 -4.39 -9.68
C LEU A 38 -10.41 -4.35 -8.98
N ASN A 39 -11.14 -5.47 -9.02
CA ASN A 39 -12.45 -5.61 -8.38
C ASN A 39 -12.41 -5.38 -6.86
N SER A 40 -11.27 -5.59 -6.21
CA SER A 40 -11.06 -5.33 -4.79
C SER A 40 -10.98 -3.83 -4.44
N GLY A 41 -10.83 -2.98 -5.45
CA GLY A 41 -10.53 -1.55 -5.32
C GLY A 41 -9.03 -1.23 -5.27
N LEU A 42 -8.15 -2.24 -5.26
CA LEU A 42 -6.72 -2.04 -5.46
C LEU A 42 -6.46 -1.43 -6.84
N GLN A 43 -5.63 -0.39 -6.90
CA GLN A 43 -5.16 0.16 -8.15
C GLN A 43 -3.66 -0.03 -8.27
N TYR A 44 -3.18 -0.26 -9.49
CA TYR A 44 -1.74 -0.32 -9.74
C TYR A 44 -1.38 0.29 -11.09
N GLU A 45 -0.13 0.71 -11.20
CA GLU A 45 0.52 1.24 -12.39
C GLU A 45 1.81 0.43 -12.59
N VAL A 46 2.00 -0.12 -13.79
CA VAL A 46 3.22 -0.88 -14.12
C VAL A 46 4.30 0.10 -14.57
N LEU A 47 5.34 0.30 -13.75
CA LEU A 47 6.46 1.18 -14.09
C LEU A 47 7.50 0.43 -14.92
N ILE A 48 7.80 -0.81 -14.53
CA ILE A 48 8.68 -1.74 -15.25
C ILE A 48 8.03 -3.12 -15.21
N MET A 49 7.92 -3.78 -16.36
CA MET A 49 7.39 -5.13 -16.46
C MET A 49 8.54 -6.14 -16.46
N GLY A 50 8.55 -7.00 -15.44
CA GLY A 50 9.46 -8.13 -15.35
C GLY A 50 8.98 -9.33 -16.15
N THR A 51 9.84 -10.34 -16.25
CA THR A 51 9.60 -11.57 -17.02
C THR A 51 9.71 -12.83 -16.16
N GLY A 52 9.97 -12.68 -14.86
CA GLY A 52 10.11 -13.81 -13.94
C GLY A 52 8.80 -14.47 -13.55
N LYS A 53 8.89 -15.48 -12.69
CA LYS A 53 7.72 -16.17 -12.12
C LYS A 53 6.90 -15.19 -11.27
N LYS A 54 5.59 -15.44 -11.18
CA LYS A 54 4.72 -14.74 -10.24
C LYS A 54 4.70 -15.49 -8.90
N PRO A 55 4.84 -14.81 -7.76
CA PRO A 55 4.69 -15.42 -6.44
C PRO A 55 3.30 -16.01 -6.24
N ILE A 56 3.19 -17.05 -5.42
CA ILE A 56 1.94 -17.53 -4.83
C ILE A 56 1.84 -17.11 -3.36
N ILE A 57 0.64 -17.19 -2.78
CA ILE A 57 0.36 -16.72 -1.40
C ILE A 57 1.27 -17.30 -0.30
N THR A 58 1.82 -18.51 -0.51
CA THR A 58 2.71 -19.18 0.45
C THR A 58 4.18 -18.80 0.32
N ASP A 59 4.53 -18.09 -0.76
CA ASP A 59 5.92 -17.74 -1.06
C ASP A 59 6.44 -16.64 -0.15
N THR A 60 7.77 -16.60 -0.03
CA THR A 60 8.49 -15.47 0.54
C THR A 60 9.08 -14.63 -0.58
N VAL A 61 8.80 -13.33 -0.58
CA VAL A 61 9.28 -12.41 -1.62
C VAL A 61 10.42 -11.54 -1.10
N ILE A 62 11.33 -11.18 -2.00
CA ILE A 62 12.39 -10.21 -1.77
C ILE A 62 12.07 -8.99 -2.63
N CYS A 63 11.98 -7.81 -2.02
CA CYS A 63 11.65 -6.59 -2.75
C CYS A 63 12.35 -5.36 -2.21
N HIS A 64 12.57 -4.38 -3.09
CA HIS A 64 12.66 -2.99 -2.69
C HIS A 64 11.28 -2.37 -2.69
N TYR A 65 11.06 -1.43 -1.79
CA TYR A 65 9.82 -0.68 -1.70
C TYR A 65 10.00 0.67 -1.00
N GLU A 66 9.10 1.58 -1.34
CA GLU A 66 8.87 2.84 -0.64
C GLU A 66 7.37 3.06 -0.45
N GLY A 67 6.93 3.19 0.81
CA GLY A 67 5.56 3.44 1.20
C GLY A 67 5.34 4.91 1.57
N LYS A 68 4.29 5.50 0.98
CA LYS A 68 3.89 6.90 1.15
C LYS A 68 2.41 7.03 1.46
N LEU A 69 2.06 8.08 2.18
CA LEU A 69 0.68 8.57 2.28
C LEU A 69 0.30 9.33 0.99
N ILE A 70 -0.99 9.58 0.77
CA ILE A 70 -1.49 10.34 -0.40
C ILE A 70 -0.99 11.79 -0.48
N ASN A 71 -0.38 12.30 0.59
CA ASN A 71 0.27 13.61 0.65
C ASN A 71 1.79 13.52 0.38
N GLU A 72 2.26 12.42 -0.21
CA GLU A 72 3.67 12.11 -0.52
C GLU A 72 4.59 11.93 0.70
N THR A 73 4.06 11.93 1.92
CA THR A 73 4.87 11.67 3.13
C THR A 73 5.31 10.20 3.13
N VAL A 74 6.63 9.96 3.02
CA VAL A 74 7.23 8.62 3.15
C VAL A 74 7.13 8.18 4.60
N PHE A 75 6.52 7.01 4.84
CA PHE A 75 6.44 6.41 6.17
C PHE A 75 7.37 5.22 6.36
N ASP A 76 7.79 4.58 5.27
CA ASP A 76 8.69 3.42 5.30
C ASP A 76 9.38 3.24 3.94
N SER A 77 10.70 3.00 3.91
CA SER A 77 11.45 2.80 2.67
C SER A 77 12.62 1.85 2.89
N SER A 78 12.62 0.71 2.19
CA SER A 78 13.76 -0.22 2.18
C SER A 78 14.92 0.31 1.32
N VAL A 79 14.62 1.14 0.32
CA VAL A 79 15.62 1.81 -0.52
C VAL A 79 16.46 2.77 0.32
N GLN A 80 15.82 3.59 1.18
CA GLN A 80 16.53 4.48 2.11
C GLN A 80 17.36 3.72 3.15
N ARG A 81 16.96 2.49 3.51
CA ARG A 81 17.76 1.60 4.36
C ARG A 81 18.92 0.91 3.64
N GLY A 82 19.00 1.03 2.31
CA GLY A 82 20.05 0.43 1.50
C GLY A 82 20.03 -1.10 1.42
N LYS A 83 18.94 -1.76 1.82
CA LYS A 83 18.82 -3.22 1.76
C LYS A 83 17.40 -3.67 1.39
N PRO A 84 17.25 -4.69 0.52
CA PRO A 84 15.94 -5.28 0.25
C PRO A 84 15.26 -5.78 1.52
N ALA A 85 13.94 -5.79 1.49
CA ALA A 85 13.12 -6.41 2.53
C ALA A 85 12.60 -7.77 2.07
N VAL A 86 12.38 -8.65 3.05
CA VAL A 86 11.90 -10.01 2.84
C VAL A 86 10.57 -10.15 3.55
N PHE A 87 9.55 -10.61 2.83
CA PHE A 87 8.19 -10.73 3.35
C PHE A 87 7.57 -12.08 2.98
N ALA A 88 6.96 -12.74 3.95
CA ALA A 88 6.05 -13.85 3.66
C ALA A 88 4.72 -13.27 3.15
N LEU A 89 4.27 -13.68 1.96
CA LEU A 89 3.17 -13.02 1.26
C LEU A 89 1.81 -13.16 1.96
N ASN A 90 1.69 -14.15 2.86
CA ASN A 90 0.55 -14.37 3.74
C ASN A 90 0.58 -13.56 5.05
N LYS A 91 1.61 -12.74 5.29
CA LYS A 91 1.79 -11.93 6.52
C LYS A 91 1.85 -10.42 6.26
N VAL A 92 1.56 -9.98 5.04
CA VAL A 92 1.50 -8.57 4.66
C VAL A 92 0.05 -8.10 4.51
N ILE A 93 -0.14 -6.80 4.29
CA ILE A 93 -1.48 -6.23 4.05
C ILE A 93 -2.11 -6.85 2.79
N LYS A 94 -3.45 -6.93 2.79
CA LYS A 94 -4.21 -7.62 1.72
C LYS A 94 -3.88 -7.09 0.32
N GLY A 95 -3.70 -5.78 0.18
CA GLY A 95 -3.32 -5.16 -1.10
C GLY A 95 -1.96 -5.63 -1.62
N TRP A 96 -0.99 -5.89 -0.74
CA TRP A 96 0.30 -6.48 -1.14
C TRP A 96 0.13 -7.94 -1.53
N THR A 97 -0.60 -8.73 -0.74
CA THR A 97 -0.90 -10.13 -1.06
C THR A 97 -1.53 -10.27 -2.44
N GLU A 98 -2.51 -9.42 -2.77
CA GLU A 98 -3.16 -9.41 -4.08
C GLU A 98 -2.21 -8.93 -5.20
N ALA A 99 -1.59 -7.75 -5.04
CA ALA A 99 -0.75 -7.15 -6.08
C ALA A 99 0.43 -8.03 -6.48
N LEU A 100 1.17 -8.56 -5.49
CA LEU A 100 2.41 -9.27 -5.77
C LEU A 100 2.18 -10.62 -6.45
N GLN A 101 1.03 -11.27 -6.25
CA GLN A 101 0.67 -12.48 -6.99
C GLN A 101 0.39 -12.22 -8.49
N LEU A 102 0.14 -10.95 -8.86
CA LEU A 102 -0.05 -10.55 -10.25
C LEU A 102 1.26 -10.07 -10.91
N MET A 103 2.26 -9.75 -10.09
CA MET A 103 3.50 -9.09 -10.46
C MET A 103 4.61 -10.10 -10.77
N PRO A 104 5.09 -10.20 -12.02
CA PRO A 104 6.26 -11.01 -12.35
C PRO A 104 7.51 -10.53 -11.59
N VAL A 105 8.36 -11.44 -11.14
CA VAL A 105 9.69 -11.08 -10.63
C VAL A 105 10.47 -10.26 -11.69
N GLY A 106 11.18 -9.24 -11.22
CA GLY A 106 11.85 -8.22 -12.04
C GLY A 106 10.98 -7.01 -12.36
N SER A 107 9.70 -7.01 -11.96
CA SER A 107 8.83 -5.84 -12.18
C SER A 107 9.09 -4.76 -11.15
N LYS A 108 8.74 -3.52 -11.52
CA LYS A 108 8.55 -2.40 -10.60
C LYS A 108 7.15 -1.82 -10.80
N TRP A 109 6.31 -1.86 -9.78
CA TRP A 109 4.92 -1.37 -9.83
C TRP A 109 4.72 -0.26 -8.82
N ARG A 110 3.81 0.67 -9.12
CA ARG A 110 3.24 1.58 -8.14
C ARG A 110 1.85 1.08 -7.78
N LEU A 111 1.58 0.89 -6.50
CA LEU A 111 0.34 0.41 -5.93
C LEU A 111 -0.36 1.54 -5.20
N PHE A 112 -1.67 1.65 -5.36
CA PHE A 112 -2.52 2.56 -4.61
C PHE A 112 -3.57 1.71 -3.89
N ILE A 113 -3.39 1.59 -2.57
CA ILE A 113 -4.06 0.60 -1.75
C ILE A 113 -5.11 1.32 -0.90
N PRO A 114 -6.42 1.09 -1.15
CA PRO A 114 -7.45 1.64 -0.29
C PRO A 114 -7.33 1.09 1.12
N SER A 115 -7.79 1.86 2.10
CA SER A 115 -7.54 1.55 3.51
C SER A 115 -8.06 0.18 3.96
N ASN A 116 -9.17 -0.30 3.40
CA ASN A 116 -9.73 -1.63 3.67
C ASN A 116 -8.82 -2.80 3.20
N LEU A 117 -7.93 -2.55 2.24
CA LEU A 117 -6.89 -3.49 1.81
C LEU A 117 -5.52 -3.23 2.48
N ALA A 118 -5.43 -2.17 3.29
CA ALA A 118 -4.28 -1.81 4.11
C ALA A 118 -4.58 -2.04 5.61
N TYR A 119 -4.57 -0.99 6.43
CA TYR A 119 -4.74 -1.06 7.89
C TYR A 119 -6.14 -0.64 8.39
N GLY A 120 -7.07 -0.29 7.49
CA GLY A 120 -8.44 0.10 7.82
C GLY A 120 -8.52 1.20 8.87
N ASN A 121 -9.41 1.04 9.86
CA ASN A 121 -9.59 1.99 10.96
C ASN A 121 -8.45 1.98 12.01
N GLN A 122 -7.41 1.17 11.84
CA GLN A 122 -6.33 1.07 12.80
C GLN A 122 -5.31 2.20 12.59
N GLN A 123 -4.71 2.64 13.70
CA GLN A 123 -3.54 3.51 13.66
C GLN A 123 -2.29 2.66 13.77
N VAL A 124 -1.33 2.87 12.86
CA VAL A 124 -0.07 2.13 12.80
C VAL A 124 1.09 3.11 12.81
N GLY A 125 1.95 3.00 13.82
CA GLY A 125 3.01 3.97 14.06
C GLY A 125 2.47 5.38 14.29
N SER A 126 3.31 6.39 14.03
CA SER A 126 2.97 7.80 14.19
C SER A 126 2.28 8.40 12.96
N MET A 127 2.49 7.83 11.77
CA MET A 127 2.09 8.43 10.49
C MET A 127 0.83 7.83 9.89
N ILE A 128 0.65 6.50 9.96
CA ILE A 128 -0.51 5.85 9.35
C ILE A 128 -1.69 5.97 10.31
N THR A 129 -2.59 6.88 9.97
CA THR A 129 -3.81 7.15 10.76
C THR A 129 -5.00 6.36 10.21
N PRO A 130 -6.10 6.22 10.96
CA PRO A 130 -7.27 5.45 10.53
C PRO A 130 -7.75 5.84 9.12
N ASN A 131 -8.11 4.84 8.33
CA ASN A 131 -8.58 4.93 6.95
C ASN A 131 -7.60 5.57 5.96
N SER A 132 -6.30 5.58 6.25
CA SER A 132 -5.29 6.05 5.31
C SER A 132 -5.21 5.13 4.08
N THR A 133 -5.41 5.70 2.89
CA THR A 133 -4.99 5.10 1.61
C THR A 133 -3.47 5.19 1.51
N LEU A 134 -2.84 4.11 1.07
CA LEU A 134 -1.38 4.00 0.99
C LEU A 134 -0.92 3.91 -0.46
N ILE A 135 0.20 4.55 -0.76
CA ILE A 135 0.90 4.43 -2.04
C ILE A 135 2.17 3.65 -1.80
N PHE A 136 2.46 2.66 -2.63
CA PHE A 136 3.72 1.94 -2.58
C PHE A 136 4.36 1.89 -3.96
N GLU A 137 5.64 2.23 -4.07
CA GLU A 137 6.44 1.74 -5.17
C GLU A 137 7.12 0.45 -4.71
N VAL A 138 6.96 -0.63 -5.46
CA VAL A 138 7.53 -1.94 -5.14
C VAL A 138 8.29 -2.46 -6.34
N GLU A 139 9.53 -2.89 -6.12
CA GLU A 139 10.37 -3.59 -7.08
C GLU A 139 10.57 -5.02 -6.58
N LEU A 140 10.00 -5.99 -7.29
CA LEU A 140 10.03 -7.39 -6.89
C LEU A 140 11.31 -8.04 -7.43
N LEU A 141 12.26 -8.33 -6.54
CA LEU A 141 13.59 -8.82 -6.89
C LEU A 141 13.64 -10.34 -7.00
N GLY A 142 12.82 -11.07 -6.23
CA GLY A 142 12.84 -12.52 -6.23
C GLY A 142 11.82 -13.17 -5.32
N ILE A 143 11.81 -14.51 -5.37
CA ILE A 143 11.00 -15.42 -4.56
C ILE A 143 11.94 -16.44 -3.92
N GLN A 144 11.66 -16.82 -2.67
CA GLN A 144 12.33 -17.88 -1.91
C GLN A 144 11.37 -19.03 -1.63
#